data_AF-A0A4R3YW09-F1
#
_entry.id   AF-A0A4R3YW09-F1
#
_cell.length_a   1.000
_cell.length_b   1.000
_cell.length_c   1.000
_cell.angle_alpha   90.00
_cell.angle_beta   90.00
_cell.angle_gamma   90.00
#
_symmetry.space_group_name_H-M   'P 1'
#
loop_
_entity.id
_entity.type
_entity.pdbx_description
1 polymer ?
#
loop_
_entity_poly.entity_id
_entity_poly.type
_entity_poly.pdbx_seq_one_letter_code
_entity_poly.pdbx_strand_id
1 'polypeptide(L)'
;MALLMHVKRLIERCDFRQQRCESTLKALSASRTLLEDEIQALGRQREGMLELIHHERPQGALLRSQLFMAHRRLAVLRASIKSLQLEETQLKEKLIELDQQQRLIHESRHHWVRKAAKYQSWLSKKRRSRLMTGLRLEELDTEELSVWK
;
A
#
# COMPACT_ATOMS: atom_id res chain seq x y z
N MET A 1 -25.11 -8.02 -30.67
CA MET A 1 -23.69 -8.01 -30.25
C MET A 1 -23.36 -7.07 -29.08
N ALA A 2 -24.09 -5.97 -28.87
CA ALA A 2 -23.86 -4.94 -27.85
C ALA A 2 -23.56 -5.46 -26.42
N LEU A 3 -24.29 -6.49 -25.96
CA LEU A 3 -24.14 -6.99 -24.59
C LEU A 3 -22.77 -7.63 -24.30
N LEU A 4 -22.08 -8.21 -25.30
CA LEU A 4 -20.70 -8.68 -25.10
C LEU A 4 -19.71 -7.52 -25.05
N MET A 5 -19.94 -6.47 -25.84
CA MET A 5 -19.10 -5.27 -25.83
C MET A 5 -19.21 -4.54 -24.49
N HIS A 6 -20.41 -4.47 -23.91
CA HIS A 6 -20.60 -3.90 -22.57
C HIS A 6 -19.89 -4.71 -21.48
N VAL A 7 -19.94 -6.05 -21.52
CA VAL A 7 -19.22 -6.89 -20.55
C VAL A 7 -17.71 -6.74 -20.72
N LYS A 8 -17.18 -6.65 -21.95
CA LYS A 8 -15.76 -6.36 -22.18
C LYS A 8 -15.32 -5.02 -21.58
N ARG A 9 -16.07 -3.94 -21.83
CA ARG A 9 -15.81 -2.62 -21.23
C ARG A 9 -15.83 -2.64 -19.69
N LEU A 10 -16.71 -3.45 -19.10
CA LEU A 10 -16.75 -3.63 -17.64
C LEU A 10 -15.51 -4.35 -17.11
N ILE A 11 -14.97 -5.34 -17.85
CA ILE A 11 -13.71 -6.01 -17.51
C ILE A 11 -12.54 -5.02 -17.60
N GLU A 12 -12.41 -4.32 -18.72
CA GLU A 12 -11.36 -3.30 -18.93
C GLU A 12 -11.37 -2.24 -17.82
N ARG A 13 -12.57 -1.80 -17.40
CA ARG A 13 -12.71 -0.87 -16.27
C ARG A 13 -12.25 -1.47 -14.94
N CYS A 14 -12.49 -2.76 -14.70
CA CYS A 14 -11.98 -3.44 -13.52
C CYS A 14 -10.45 -3.56 -13.56
N ASP A 15 -9.88 -3.87 -14.72
CA ASP A 15 -8.43 -4.00 -14.89
C ASP A 15 -7.72 -2.66 -14.67
N PHE A 16 -8.26 -1.58 -15.24
CA PHE A 16 -7.77 -0.22 -14.98
C PHE A 16 -7.82 0.13 -13.49
N ARG A 17 -8.90 -0.24 -12.78
CA ARG A 17 -9.02 0.01 -11.34
C ARG A 17 -8.03 -0.82 -10.53
N GLN A 18 -7.77 -2.07 -10.92
CA GLN A 18 -6.74 -2.92 -10.30
C GLN A 18 -5.34 -2.34 -10.50
N GLN A 19 -4.98 -1.92 -11.72
CA GLN A 19 -3.71 -1.27 -12.01
C GLN A 19 -3.53 0.01 -11.20
N ARG A 20 -4.59 0.81 -11.06
CA ARG A 20 -4.56 1.98 -10.19
C ARG A 20 -4.29 1.61 -8.74
N CYS A 21 -4.99 0.61 -8.19
CA CYS A 21 -4.72 0.11 -6.84
C CYS A 21 -3.26 -0.34 -6.67
N GLU A 22 -2.71 -1.06 -7.65
CA GLU A 22 -1.31 -1.51 -7.62
C GLU A 22 -0.32 -0.36 -7.66
N SER A 23 -0.57 0.66 -8.49
CA SER A 23 0.26 1.87 -8.52
C SER A 23 0.23 2.61 -7.17
N THR A 24 -0.94 2.72 -6.54
CA THR A 24 -1.06 3.35 -5.22
C THR A 24 -0.40 2.53 -4.12
N LEU A 25 -0.48 1.19 -4.16
CA LEU A 25 0.21 0.33 -3.21
C LEU A 25 1.74 0.49 -3.31
N LYS A 26 2.27 0.58 -4.54
CA LYS A 26 3.71 0.84 -4.76
C LYS A 26 4.15 2.21 -4.21
N ALA A 27 3.34 3.24 -4.43
CA ALA A 27 3.62 4.56 -3.87
C ALA A 27 3.59 4.55 -2.34
N LEU A 28 2.60 3.89 -1.73
CA LEU A 28 2.50 3.73 -0.28
C LEU A 28 3.67 2.92 0.29
N SER A 29 4.12 1.85 -0.38
CA SER A 29 5.29 1.09 0.07
C SER A 29 6.57 1.91 0.02
N ALA A 30 6.76 2.75 -1.00
CA ALA A 30 7.91 3.64 -1.07
C ALA A 30 7.87 4.73 0.02
N SER A 31 6.68 5.29 0.28
CA SER A 31 6.48 6.23 1.39
C SER A 31 6.80 5.58 2.74
N ARG A 32 6.38 4.33 2.94
CA ARG A 32 6.66 3.55 4.15
C ARG A 32 8.15 3.35 4.37
N THR A 33 8.89 2.92 3.33
CA THR A 33 10.34 2.70 3.46
C THR A 33 11.07 3.98 3.83
N LEU A 34 10.66 5.13 3.27
CA LEU A 34 11.25 6.42 3.63
C LEU A 34 11.03 6.77 5.10
N LEU A 35 9.81 6.56 5.62
CA LEU A 35 9.51 6.82 7.04
C LEU A 35 10.24 5.84 7.97
N GLU A 36 10.37 4.58 7.57
CA GLU A 36 11.14 3.58 8.33
C GLU A 36 12.62 3.96 8.40
N ASP A 37 13.20 4.43 7.29
CA ASP A 37 14.58 4.93 7.23
C ASP A 37 14.76 6.19 8.09
N GLU A 38 13.80 7.13 8.06
CA GLU A 38 13.80 8.32 8.92
C GLU A 38 13.75 7.96 10.41
N ILE A 39 12.89 7.03 10.80
CA ILE A 39 12.80 6.54 12.20
C ILE A 39 14.12 5.89 12.63
N GLN A 40 14.74 5.09 11.76
CA GLN A 40 16.05 4.51 12.05
C GLN A 40 17.13 5.59 12.19
N ALA A 41 17.12 6.61 11.34
CA ALA A 41 18.06 7.73 11.43
C ALA A 41 17.90 8.51 12.75
N LEU A 42 16.66 8.81 13.16
CA LEU A 42 16.36 9.43 14.46
C LEU A 42 16.83 8.54 15.62
N GLY A 43 16.65 7.22 15.51
CA GLY A 43 17.15 6.24 16.48
C GLY A 43 18.67 6.33 16.67
N ARG A 44 19.43 6.35 15.58
CA ARG A 44 20.90 6.50 15.59
C ARG A 44 21.33 7.86 16.15
N GLN A 45 20.63 8.95 15.80
CA GLN A 45 20.91 10.28 16.36
C GLN A 45 20.69 10.31 17.87
N ARG A 46 19.62 9.68 18.35
CA ARG A 46 19.31 9.58 19.77
C ARG A 46 20.39 8.78 20.53
N GLU A 47 20.85 7.67 19.96
CA GLU A 47 21.96 6.87 20.53
C GLU A 47 23.24 7.70 20.65
N GLY A 48 23.63 8.42 19.59
CA GLY A 48 24.78 9.33 19.65
C GLY A 48 24.62 10.43 20.70
N MET A 49 23.42 11.00 20.87
CA MET A 49 23.17 11.98 21.94
C MET A 49 23.27 11.38 23.35
N LEU A 50 22.87 10.12 23.54
CA LEU A 50 23.01 9.42 24.81
C LEU A 50 24.49 9.18 25.14
N GLU A 51 25.31 8.82 24.16
CA GLU A 51 26.77 8.71 24.30
C GLU A 51 27.39 10.06 24.68
N LEU A 52 26.99 11.15 24.01
CA LEU A 52 27.44 12.50 24.37
C LEU A 52 27.08 12.87 25.82
N ILE A 53 25.87 12.53 26.28
CA ILE A 53 25.48 12.73 27.68
C ILE A 53 26.39 11.93 28.63
N HIS A 54 26.78 10.71 28.26
CA HIS A 54 27.70 9.90 29.07
C HIS A 54 29.09 10.54 29.16
N HIS A 55 29.61 11.07 28.06
CA HIS A 55 30.92 11.73 28.01
C HIS A 55 30.93 13.10 28.70
N GLU A 56 29.83 13.85 28.65
CA GLU A 56 29.68 15.17 29.30
C GLU A 56 29.44 15.08 30.83
N ARG A 57 29.41 13.87 31.41
CA ARG A 57 29.28 13.73 32.86
C ARG A 57 30.54 14.27 33.55
N PRO A 58 30.40 15.23 34.48
CA PRO A 58 31.55 15.78 35.20
C PRO A 58 32.27 14.67 36.00
N GLN A 59 33.58 14.55 35.81
CA GLN A 59 34.45 13.64 36.56
C GLN A 59 35.48 14.46 37.35
N GLY A 60 35.79 14.03 38.58
CA GLY A 60 36.77 14.66 39.45
C GLY A 60 36.29 15.96 40.13
N ALA A 61 37.24 16.70 40.72
CA ALA A 61 36.97 17.98 41.36
C ALA A 61 36.93 19.10 40.32
N LEU A 62 35.76 19.70 40.11
CA LEU A 62 35.55 20.77 39.14
C LEU A 62 35.27 22.10 39.84
N LEU A 63 35.68 23.19 39.20
CA LEU A 63 35.28 24.53 39.60
C LEU A 63 33.77 24.72 39.38
N ARG A 64 33.12 25.49 40.26
CA ARG A 64 31.66 25.72 40.23
C ARG A 64 31.15 26.20 38.86
N SER A 65 31.91 27.06 38.17
CA SER A 65 31.58 27.56 36.84
C SER A 65 31.57 26.45 35.77
N GLN A 66 32.53 25.52 35.83
CA GLN A 66 32.62 24.39 34.91
C GLN A 66 31.45 23.42 35.12
N LEU A 67 31.06 23.20 36.38
CA LEU A 67 29.91 22.39 36.74
C LEU A 67 28.59 22.98 36.21
N PHE A 68 28.39 24.29 36.33
CA PHE A 68 27.23 24.97 35.71
C PHE A 68 27.20 24.83 34.18
N MET A 69 28.34 25.01 33.52
CA MET A 69 28.43 24.85 32.06
C MET A 69 28.12 23.41 31.61
N ALA A 70 28.61 22.40 32.34
CA ALA A 70 28.28 21.00 32.08
C ALA A 70 26.78 20.73 32.26
N HIS A 71 26.17 21.23 33.35
CA HIS A 71 24.72 21.08 33.55
C HIS A 71 23.89 21.75 32.44
N ARG A 72 24.30 22.93 31.96
CA ARG A 72 23.62 23.61 30.85
C ARG A 72 23.70 22.77 29.58
N ARG A 73 24.87 22.23 29.23
CA ARG A 73 25.05 21.35 28.07
C ARG A 73 24.19 20.09 28.19
N LEU A 74 24.21 19.42 29.35
CA LEU A 74 23.38 18.25 29.62
C LEU A 74 21.88 18.56 29.52
N ALA A 75 21.44 19.73 29.97
CA ALA A 75 20.05 20.15 29.86
C ALA A 75 19.61 20.32 28.40
N VAL A 76 20.47 20.93 27.56
CA VAL A 76 20.23 21.06 26.12
C VAL A 76 20.14 19.69 25.45
N LEU A 77 21.11 18.80 25.71
CA LEU A 77 21.11 17.44 25.14
C LEU A 77 19.84 16.65 25.54
N ARG A 78 19.41 16.74 26.79
CA ARG A 78 18.17 16.11 27.25
C ARG A 78 16.93 16.69 26.57
N ALA A 79 16.89 17.99 26.32
CA ALA A 79 15.79 18.63 25.59
C ALA A 79 15.76 18.16 24.13
N SER A 80 16.91 18.07 23.46
CA SER A 80 17.03 17.54 22.10
C SER A 80 16.62 16.06 22.02
N ILE A 81 16.96 15.23 22.99
CA ILE A 81 16.47 13.83 23.03
C ILE A 81 14.95 13.79 23.10
N LYS A 82 14.33 14.64 23.95
CA LYS A 82 12.87 14.71 24.03
C LYS A 82 12.23 15.17 22.73
N SER A 83 12.83 16.11 22.00
CA SER A 83 12.31 16.52 20.69
C SER A 83 12.41 15.40 19.66
N LEU A 84 13.55 14.70 19.59
CA LEU A 84 13.72 13.54 18.71
C LEU A 84 12.72 12.41 19.03
N GLN A 85 12.42 12.18 20.31
CA GLN A 85 11.39 11.22 20.72
C GLN A 85 9.99 11.63 20.25
N LEU A 86 9.66 12.92 20.36
CA LEU A 86 8.39 13.44 19.86
C LEU A 86 8.27 13.26 18.34
N GLU A 87 9.33 13.59 17.59
CA GLU A 87 9.39 13.38 16.14
C GLU A 87 9.23 11.89 15.79
N GLU A 88 9.92 11.00 16.51
CA GLU A 88 9.80 9.54 16.33
C GLU A 88 8.36 9.06 16.55
N THR A 89 7.66 9.58 17.57
CA THR A 89 6.25 9.24 17.81
C THR A 89 5.34 9.70 16.68
N GLN A 90 5.55 10.91 16.15
CA GLN A 90 4.77 11.43 15.03
C GLN A 90 4.99 10.63 13.75
N LEU A 91 6.23 10.19 13.47
CA LEU A 91 6.50 9.33 12.32
C LEU A 91 5.87 7.93 12.48
N LYS A 92 5.85 7.38 13.70
CA LYS A 92 5.16 6.12 13.99
C LYS A 92 3.65 6.23 13.82
N GLU A 93 3.04 7.36 14.20
CA GLU A 93 1.63 7.62 13.94
C GLU A 93 1.34 7.66 12.43
N LYS A 94 2.18 8.34 11.64
CA LYS A 94 2.07 8.33 10.16
C LYS A 94 2.20 6.92 9.57
N LEU A 95 3.05 6.06 10.12
CA LEU A 95 3.15 4.66 9.70
C LEU A 95 1.84 3.90 9.95
N ILE A 96 1.21 4.12 11.11
CA ILE A 96 -0.09 3.51 11.42
C ILE A 96 -1.16 3.98 10.42
N GLU A 97 -1.18 5.27 10.08
CA GLU A 97 -2.09 5.82 9.07
C GLU A 97 -1.85 5.21 7.69
N LEU A 98 -0.59 5.07 7.27
CA LEU A 98 -0.24 4.42 6.01
C LEU A 98 -0.67 2.94 5.99
N ASP A 99 -0.49 2.21 7.09
CA ASP A 99 -0.95 0.82 7.20
C ASP A 99 -2.47 0.72 7.05
N GLN A 100 -3.23 1.65 7.64
CA GLN A 100 -4.69 1.72 7.46
C GLN A 100 -5.06 2.01 6.01
N GLN A 101 -4.41 2.98 5.37
CA GLN A 101 -4.62 3.28 3.95
C GLN A 101 -4.30 2.08 3.07
N GLN A 102 -3.19 1.38 3.33
CA GLN A 102 -2.78 0.21 2.58
C GLN A 102 -3.83 -0.91 2.68
N ARG A 103 -4.39 -1.16 3.87
CA ARG A 103 -5.49 -2.12 4.07
C ARG A 103 -6.71 -1.77 3.21
N LEU A 104 -7.15 -0.52 3.23
CA LEU A 104 -8.30 -0.06 2.43
C LEU A 104 -8.06 -0.24 0.92
N ILE A 105 -6.84 0.04 0.44
CA ILE A 105 -6.49 -0.18 -0.97
C ILE A 105 -6.45 -1.66 -1.31
N HIS A 106 -5.95 -2.52 -0.42
CA HIS A 106 -6.00 -3.98 -0.61
C HIS A 106 -7.45 -4.49 -0.69
N GLU A 107 -8.33 -4.05 0.18
CA GLU A 107 -9.76 -4.40 0.14
C GLU A 107 -10.40 -3.96 -1.17
N SER A 108 -10.12 -2.74 -1.62
CA SER A 108 -10.57 -2.21 -2.91
C SER A 108 -10.05 -3.06 -4.07
N ARG A 109 -8.76 -3.42 -4.08
CA ARG A 109 -8.17 -4.32 -5.07
C ARG A 109 -8.89 -5.67 -5.09
N HIS A 110 -9.09 -6.29 -3.93
CA HIS A 110 -9.82 -7.56 -3.82
C HIS A 110 -11.27 -7.46 -4.32
N HIS A 111 -11.94 -6.33 -4.09
CA HIS A 111 -13.26 -6.08 -4.65
C HIS A 111 -13.22 -6.08 -6.19
N TRP A 112 -12.29 -5.33 -6.81
CA TRP A 112 -12.18 -5.24 -8.26
C TRP A 112 -11.76 -6.55 -8.91
N VAL A 113 -10.86 -7.32 -8.29
CA VAL A 113 -10.47 -8.66 -8.75
C VAL A 113 -11.68 -9.60 -8.77
N ARG A 114 -12.45 -9.66 -7.67
CA ARG A 114 -13.67 -10.49 -7.60
C ARG A 114 -14.70 -10.08 -8.66
N LYS A 115 -14.84 -8.78 -8.89
CA LYS A 115 -15.77 -8.23 -9.88
C LYS A 115 -15.34 -8.57 -11.32
N ALA A 116 -14.05 -8.47 -11.63
CA ALA A 116 -13.49 -8.87 -12.91
C ALA A 116 -13.73 -10.37 -13.18
N ALA A 117 -13.44 -11.23 -12.20
CA ALA A 117 -13.67 -12.68 -12.30
C ALA A 117 -15.16 -13.01 -12.58
N LYS A 118 -16.09 -12.30 -11.92
CA LYS A 118 -17.53 -12.44 -12.18
C LYS A 118 -17.89 -12.10 -13.62
N TYR A 119 -17.37 -10.98 -14.14
CA TYR A 119 -17.63 -10.56 -15.52
C TYR A 119 -17.00 -11.50 -16.55
N GLN A 120 -15.80 -12.01 -16.29
CA GLN A 120 -15.16 -13.02 -17.13
C GLN A 120 -15.98 -14.31 -17.19
N SER A 121 -16.48 -14.80 -16.04
CA SER A 121 -17.37 -15.97 -15.98
C SER A 121 -18.64 -15.76 -16.82
N TRP A 122 -19.27 -14.58 -16.72
CA TRP A 122 -20.44 -14.23 -17.52
C TRP A 122 -20.14 -14.18 -19.02
N LEU A 123 -18.99 -13.62 -19.40
CA LEU A 123 -18.53 -13.57 -20.79
C LEU A 123 -18.37 -14.99 -21.36
N SER A 124 -17.73 -15.89 -20.60
CA SER A 124 -17.52 -17.28 -21.00
C SER A 124 -18.83 -18.04 -21.16
N LYS A 125 -19.75 -17.93 -20.20
CA LYS A 125 -21.09 -18.54 -20.29
C LYS A 125 -21.86 -18.04 -21.52
N LYS A 126 -21.80 -16.74 -21.81
CA LYS A 126 -22.49 -16.15 -22.95
C LYS A 126 -21.90 -16.57 -24.30
N ARG A 127 -20.57 -16.72 -24.39
CA ARG A 127 -19.91 -17.28 -25.57
C ARG A 127 -20.34 -18.73 -25.82
N ARG A 128 -20.34 -19.57 -24.79
CA ARG A 128 -20.78 -20.96 -24.87
C ARG A 128 -22.24 -21.08 -25.32
N SER A 129 -23.13 -20.26 -24.74
CA SER A 129 -24.54 -20.24 -25.16
C SER A 129 -24.70 -19.88 -26.63
N ARG A 130 -23.98 -18.86 -27.13
CA ARG A 130 -24.01 -18.50 -28.56
C ARG A 130 -23.52 -19.62 -29.46
N LEU A 131 -22.42 -20.26 -29.09
CA LEU A 131 -21.89 -21.42 -29.82
C LEU A 131 -22.96 -22.51 -29.95
N MET A 132 -23.57 -22.91 -28.82
CA MET A 132 -24.64 -23.92 -28.82
C MET A 132 -25.85 -23.52 -29.66
N THR A 133 -26.18 -22.23 -29.71
CA THR A 133 -27.30 -21.74 -30.53
C THR A 133 -26.96 -21.83 -32.02
N GLY A 134 -25.72 -21.52 -32.40
CA GLY A 134 -25.22 -21.67 -33.77
C GLY A 134 -25.25 -23.12 -34.23
N LEU A 135 -24.72 -24.04 -33.41
CA LEU A 135 -24.72 -25.48 -33.72
C LEU A 135 -26.13 -26.03 -33.93
N ARG A 136 -27.11 -25.61 -33.10
CA ARG A 136 -28.51 -26.03 -33.27
C ARG A 136 -29.16 -25.50 -34.54
N LEU A 137 -28.80 -24.28 -34.96
CA LEU A 137 -29.30 -23.73 -36.23
C LEU A 137 -28.70 -24.51 -37.40
N GLU A 138 -27.41 -24.81 -37.36
CA GLU A 138 -26.75 -25.66 -38.37
C GLU A 138 -27.37 -27.07 -38.42
N GLU A 139 -27.65 -27.69 -37.26
CA GLU A 139 -28.37 -28.97 -37.19
C GLU A 139 -29.74 -28.90 -37.87
N LEU A 140 -30.56 -27.90 -37.53
CA LEU A 140 -31.87 -27.68 -38.15
C LEU A 140 -31.77 -27.48 -39.67
N ASP A 141 -30.84 -26.64 -40.12
CA ASP A 141 -30.61 -26.39 -41.54
C ASP A 141 -30.24 -27.69 -42.28
N THR A 142 -29.43 -28.56 -41.66
CA THR A 142 -29.06 -29.86 -42.23
C THR A 142 -30.22 -30.86 -42.24
N GLU A 143 -31.05 -30.88 -41.20
CA GLU A 143 -32.25 -31.72 -41.12
C GLU A 143 -33.26 -31.32 -42.20
N GLU A 144 -33.53 -30.03 -42.36
CA GLU A 144 -34.40 -29.52 -43.42
C GLU A 144 -33.87 -29.95 -44.80
N LEU A 145 -32.59 -29.70 -45.11
CA LEU A 145 -31.97 -30.11 -46.37
C LEU A 145 -32.04 -31.63 -46.64
N SER A 146 -32.09 -32.44 -45.58
CA SER A 146 -32.21 -33.89 -45.69
C SER A 146 -33.65 -34.38 -45.90
N VAL A 147 -34.65 -33.64 -45.41
CA VAL A 147 -36.09 -33.95 -45.56
C VAL A 147 -36.62 -33.55 -46.93
N TRP A 148 -36.05 -32.52 -47.57
CA TRP A 148 -36.45 -32.05 -48.90
C TRP A 148 -35.72 -32.73 -50.08
N LYS A 149 -34.98 -33.81 -49.82
CA LYS A 149 -34.37 -34.69 -50.84
C LYS A 149 -35.08 -36.02 -50.89
#